data_AF-A0A7L4PER5-F1
#
_entry.id   AF-A0A7L4PER5-F1
#
_cell.length_a   1.000
_cell.length_b   1.000
_cell.length_c   1.000
_cell.angle_alpha   90.00
_cell.angle_beta   90.00
_cell.angle_gamma   90.00
#
_symmetry.space_group_name_H-M   'P 1'
#
loop_
_entity.id
_entity.type
_entity.pdbx_description
1 polymer ?
#
loop_
_entity_poly.entity_id
_entity_poly.type
_entity_poly.pdbx_seq_one_letter_code
_entity_poly.pdbx_strand_id
1 'polypeptide(L)' 'IAIYARELAETFNHFYLHSPVLKSEDEIRKARLVLVNCARIVLANVLDLLGIAAPESM' A
#
# COMPACT_ATOMS: atom_id res chain seq x y z
N ILE A 1 -12.70 -11.68 -0.79
CA ILE A 1 -11.57 -10.83 -1.23
C ILE A 1 -11.83 -9.33 -1.02
N ALA A 2 -13.06 -8.81 -1.20
CA ALA A 2 -13.38 -7.40 -0.93
C ALA A 2 -13.09 -6.93 0.51
N ILE A 3 -13.42 -7.73 1.52
CA ILE A 3 -13.11 -7.42 2.93
C ILE A 3 -11.60 -7.28 3.14
N TYR A 4 -10.81 -8.21 2.58
CA TYR A 4 -9.35 -8.15 2.61
C TYR A 4 -8.80 -6.89 1.94
N ALA A 5 -9.37 -6.49 0.79
CA ALA A 5 -9.00 -5.25 0.09
C ALA A 5 -9.15 -4.03 1.00
N ARG A 6 -10.30 -3.94 1.67
CA ARG A 6 -10.62 -2.85 2.59
C ARG A 6 -9.66 -2.82 3.78
N GLU A 7 -9.45 -3.96 4.43
CA GLU A 7 -8.58 -4.06 5.61
C GLU A 7 -7.10 -3.78 5.26
N LEU A 8 -6.63 -4.24 4.09
CA LEU A 8 -5.30 -3.92 3.59
C LEU A 8 -5.15 -2.41 3.34
N ALA A 9 -6.11 -1.79 2.66
CA ALA A 9 -6.10 -0.37 2.38
C ALA A 9 -6.13 0.47 3.67
N GLU A 10 -6.97 0.10 4.63
CA GLU A 10 -7.07 0.76 5.95
C GLU A 10 -5.75 0.65 6.74
N THR A 11 -5.18 -0.56 6.80
CA THR A 11 -3.90 -0.80 7.47
C THR A 11 -2.76 -0.02 6.81
N PHE A 12 -2.72 0.01 5.48
CA PHE A 12 -1.71 0.74 4.73
C PHE A 12 -1.85 2.26 4.91
N ASN A 13 -3.07 2.79 4.94
CA ASN A 13 -3.33 4.20 5.23
C ASN A 13 -2.85 4.58 6.63
N HIS A 14 -3.10 3.73 7.63
CA HIS A 14 -2.60 3.95 8.98
C HIS A 14 -1.06 3.94 9.03
N PHE A 15 -0.41 3.02 8.30
CA PHE A 15 1.04 3.01 8.13
C PHE A 15 1.53 4.32 7.52
N TYR A 16 0.92 4.78 6.43
CA TYR A 16 1.34 5.99 5.72
C TYR A 16 1.21 7.25 6.58
N LEU A 17 0.18 7.31 7.44
CA LEU A 17 -0.04 8.43 8.37
C LEU A 17 1.02 8.48 9.49
N HIS A 18 1.34 7.33 10.08
CA HIS A 18 2.19 7.29 11.29
C HIS A 18 3.67 7.01 11.01
N SER A 19 4.01 6.54 9.81
CA SER A 19 5.37 6.16 9.43
C SER A 19 5.85 6.95 8.20
N PRO A 20 6.44 8.14 8.38
CA PRO A 20 6.92 8.97 7.27
C PRO A 20 7.93 8.21 6.41
N VAL A 21 7.60 7.88 5.17
CA VAL A 21 8.49 7.09 4.30
C VAL A 21 9.69 7.93 3.85
N LEU A 22 9.43 9.06 3.19
CA LEU A 22 10.47 9.88 2.54
C LEU A 22 11.39 10.61 3.52
N LYS A 23 10.88 10.91 4.73
CA LYS A 23 11.61 11.64 5.79
C LYS A 23 12.37 10.70 6.74
N SER A 24 12.44 9.40 6.44
CA SER A 24 13.18 8.42 7.25
C SER A 24 14.68 8.41 6.91
N GLU A 25 15.48 7.94 7.86
CA GLU A 25 16.88 7.55 7.64
C GLU A 25 17.02 6.49 6.53
N ASP A 26 18.18 6.41 5.89
CA ASP A 26 18.36 5.70 4.62
C ASP A 26 17.92 4.22 4.65
N GLU A 27 18.32 3.44 5.66
CA GLU A 27 17.95 2.02 5.74
C GLU A 27 16.46 1.82 6.03
N ILE A 28 15.90 2.64 6.93
CA ILE A 28 14.47 2.62 7.25
C ILE A 28 13.64 3.06 6.03
N ARG A 29 14.10 4.07 5.30
CA ARG A 29 13.46 4.56 4.07
C ARG A 29 13.43 3.47 3.01
N LYS A 30 14.55 2.77 2.76
CA LYS A 30 14.60 1.65 1.81
C LYS A 30 13.61 0.56 2.18
N ALA A 31 13.58 0.13 3.45
CA ALA A 31 12.65 -0.87 3.92
C ALA A 31 11.18 -0.44 3.75
N ARG A 32 10.86 0.82 4.08
CA ARG A 32 9.52 1.38 3.91
C ARG A 32 9.11 1.50 2.44
N LEU A 33 10.03 1.84 1.54
CA LEU A 33 9.75 1.87 0.10
C LEU A 33 9.43 0.47 -0.45
N VAL A 34 10.13 -0.57 0.02
CA VAL A 34 9.79 -1.96 -0.33
C VAL A 34 8.38 -2.30 0.16
N LEU A 35 8.03 -1.95 1.39
CA LEU A 35 6.69 -2.17 1.94
C LEU A 35 5.60 -1.45 1.11
N VAL A 36 5.83 -0.19 0.74
CA VAL A 36 4.92 0.58 -0.13
C VAL A 36 4.71 -0.11 -1.46
N ASN A 37 5.79 -0.58 -2.11
CA ASN A 37 5.67 -1.28 -3.38
C ASN A 37 4.93 -2.61 -3.26
N CYS A 38 5.16 -3.38 -2.19
CA CYS A 38 4.41 -4.60 -1.92
C CYS A 38 2.92 -4.33 -1.73
N ALA A 39 2.56 -3.32 -0.92
CA ALA A 39 1.17 -2.93 -0.70
C ALA A 39 0.49 -2.51 -2.02
N ARG A 40 1.18 -1.73 -2.86
CA ARG A 40 0.70 -1.34 -4.19
C ARG A 40 0.39 -2.55 -5.08
N ILE A 41 1.31 -3.52 -5.15
CA ILE A 41 1.14 -4.74 -5.95
C ILE A 41 -0.06 -5.56 -5.46
N VAL A 42 -0.15 -5.77 -4.14
CA VAL A 42 -1.24 -6.57 -3.57
C VAL A 42 -2.59 -5.88 -3.74
N LEU A 43 -2.68 -4.56 -3.53
CA LEU A 43 -3.91 -3.80 -3.77
C LEU A 43 -4.34 -3.89 -5.23
N ALA A 44 -3.40 -3.75 -6.19
CA ALA A 44 -3.71 -3.91 -7.60
C ALA A 44 -4.27 -5.31 -7.91
N ASN A 45 -3.62 -6.36 -7.41
CA ASN A 45 -4.09 -7.74 -7.62
C ASN A 45 -5.48 -7.98 -7.02
N VAL A 46 -5.74 -7.44 -5.83
CA VAL A 46 -7.03 -7.62 -5.18
C VAL A 46 -8.15 -6.85 -5.89
N LEU A 47 -7.88 -5.65 -6.40
CA LEU A 47 -8.83 -4.89 -7.20
C LEU A 47 -9.10 -5.57 -8.54
N ASP A 48 -8.08 -6.10 -9.20
CA ASP A 48 -8.21 -6.88 -10.43
C ASP A 48 -9.08 -8.13 -10.23
N LEU A 49 -8.88 -8.87 -9.13
CA LEU A 49 -9.72 -10.01 -8.74
C LEU A 49 -11.19 -9.63 -8.49
N LEU A 50 -11.48 -8.35 -8.22
CA LEU A 50 -12.83 -7.82 -8.07
C LEU A 50 -13.40 -7.24 -9.36
N GLY A 51 -12.63 -7.22 -10.46
CA GLY A 51 -13.01 -6.56 -11.70
C GLY A 51 -12.99 -5.03 -11.61
N ILE A 52 -12.20 -4.47 -10.68
CA ILE A 52 -12.08 -3.04 -10.43
C ILE A 52 -10.71 -2.56 -10.93
N ALA A 53 -10.68 -1.49 -11.73
CA ALA A 53 -9.42 -0.89 -12.16
C ALA A 53 -8.68 -0.27 -10.96
N ALA A 54 -7.37 -0.49 -10.87
CA ALA A 54 -6.50 0.12 -9.88
C ALA A 54 -5.79 1.37 -10.49
N PRO A 55 -6.23 2.60 -10.20
CA PRO A 55 -5.61 3.79 -10.76
C PRO A 55 -4.21 4.03 -10.16
N GLU A 56 -3.24 4.43 -11.00
CA GLU A 56 -1.87 4.74 -10.56
C GLU A 56 -1.76 6.08 -9.84
N SER A 57 -2.75 6.96 -10.02
CA SER A 57 -2.93 8.22 -9.30
C SER A 57 -4.42 8.42 -9.05
N MET A 58 -4.77 8.83 -7.84
CA MET A 58 -6.09 9.39 -7.52
C MET A 58 -6.06 10.90 -7.58
#